data_AF-A0A511SVX8-F1
#
_entry.id   AF-A0A511SVX8-F1
#
_cell.length_a   1.000
_cell.length_b   1.000
_cell.length_c   1.000
_cell.angle_alpha   90.00
_cell.angle_beta   90.00
_cell.angle_gamma   90.00
#
_symmetry.space_group_name_H-M   'P 1'
#
loop_
_entity.id
_entity.type
_entity.pdbx_description
1 polymer ?
#
loop_
_entity_poly.entity_id
_entity_poly.type
_entity_poly.pdbx_seq_one_letter_code
_entity_poly.pdbx_strand_id
1 'polypeptide(L)'
;MGSIRGWVVVGGLLSAFAALGQEGGERPRTVAGVCGSANWVCVAECIEPECVDRCLREGCEQSLDRLKACTLKAGCAEDDTQCSAKACGNTCQKAFEPAPPSPEKEQKSPCEGQAASSKPVPQKLVGAWRLAAASLPLQTDGGFTRIEPQPRADYARTLQITPEGCFVLRTALKDATLGQGNQLVVRAWGTMEVLDDHHVKLLAKDGQAVGPVCGDKRVIPLARSKVKFKGGSFRWDFEEETLTLTVDDATKQTFQFEREEE
;
A
#
# COMPACT_ATOMS: atom_id res chain seq x y z
N MET A 1 81.40 1.47 11.81
CA MET A 1 81.74 0.23 11.08
C MET A 1 81.19 -0.96 11.87
N GLY A 2 80.45 -1.86 11.20
CA GLY A 2 80.08 -3.22 11.65
C GLY A 2 79.01 -3.30 12.75
N SER A 3 77.73 -3.61 12.54
CA SER A 3 77.04 -4.69 11.79
C SER A 3 76.83 -6.00 12.59
N ILE A 4 75.59 -6.14 13.09
CA ILE A 4 74.64 -7.28 13.04
C ILE A 4 75.07 -8.67 13.55
N ARG A 5 74.27 -9.21 14.49
CA ARG A 5 73.60 -10.54 14.55
C ARG A 5 73.42 -10.96 16.02
N GLY A 6 72.32 -11.53 16.50
CA GLY A 6 71.16 -12.10 15.84
C GLY A 6 70.05 -12.45 16.85
N TRP A 7 68.94 -12.91 16.30
CA TRP A 7 67.68 -13.26 16.94
C TRP A 7 67.75 -14.55 17.77
N VAL A 8 66.92 -14.66 18.82
CA VAL A 8 66.06 -15.84 19.08
C VAL A 8 64.75 -15.38 19.75
N VAL A 9 63.65 -15.90 19.21
CA VAL A 9 62.23 -15.77 19.58
C VAL A 9 61.87 -16.77 20.69
N VAL A 10 60.84 -16.47 21.50
CA VAL A 10 59.81 -17.34 22.13
C VAL A 10 59.38 -16.61 23.43
N GLY A 11 58.14 -16.30 23.74
CA GLY A 11 56.83 -16.57 23.15
C GLY A 11 55.76 -16.18 24.19
N GLY A 12 54.59 -15.74 23.71
CA GLY A 12 53.30 -15.85 24.41
C GLY A 12 53.04 -14.98 25.64
N LEU A 13 52.15 -13.99 25.51
CA LEU A 13 50.82 -13.98 26.14
C LEU A 13 50.18 -12.58 26.04
N LEU A 14 49.20 -12.50 25.12
CA LEU A 14 47.90 -11.83 25.25
C LEU A 14 47.82 -10.57 26.15
N SER A 15 47.73 -9.40 25.52
CA SER A 15 46.83 -8.31 25.94
C SER A 15 46.69 -7.29 24.81
N ALA A 16 45.86 -7.61 23.83
CA ALA A 16 45.24 -6.65 22.94
C ALA A 16 43.76 -6.57 23.33
N PHE A 17 43.37 -5.48 23.99
CA PHE A 17 41.97 -5.06 24.13
C PHE A 17 41.94 -3.58 23.75
N ALA A 18 41.49 -3.33 22.52
CA ALA A 18 40.14 -2.85 22.22
C ALA A 18 40.15 -1.31 22.23
N ALA A 19 40.49 -0.71 21.09
CA ALA A 19 39.54 -0.39 20.02
C ALA A 19 38.59 0.73 20.44
N LEU A 20 38.71 1.84 19.71
CA LEU A 20 37.82 2.99 19.67
C LEU A 20 36.36 2.53 19.53
N GLY A 21 35.67 2.43 20.66
CA GLY A 21 34.24 2.21 20.74
C GLY A 21 33.53 3.53 21.04
N GLN A 22 33.35 4.36 20.01
CA GLN A 22 32.12 5.12 19.90
C GLN A 22 31.43 4.61 18.65
N GLU A 23 30.69 3.53 18.87
CA GLU A 23 29.61 3.04 18.00
C GLU A 23 28.84 4.29 17.54
N GLY A 24 28.89 4.61 16.25
CA GLY A 24 28.14 3.85 15.28
C GLY A 24 26.70 4.32 15.42
N GLY A 25 26.36 5.39 14.69
CA GLY A 25 25.00 5.88 14.60
C GLY A 25 24.09 4.71 14.31
N GLU A 26 23.27 4.34 15.29
CA GLU A 26 22.23 3.36 15.12
C GLU A 26 21.17 4.02 14.24
N ARG A 27 21.39 3.93 12.93
CA ARG A 27 20.33 4.10 11.94
C ARG A 27 19.18 3.22 12.44
N PRO A 28 17.96 3.76 12.61
CA PRO A 28 16.86 2.95 13.09
C PRO A 28 16.77 1.71 12.20
N ARG A 29 16.88 0.54 12.83
CA ARG A 29 16.75 -0.77 12.18
C ARG A 29 15.50 -0.67 11.32
N THR A 30 15.63 -0.93 10.02
CA THR A 30 14.47 -1.02 9.14
C THR A 30 13.57 -2.10 9.70
N VAL A 31 12.49 -1.67 10.34
CA VAL A 31 11.56 -2.50 11.09
C VAL A 31 10.74 -3.28 10.06
N ALA A 32 11.12 -4.52 9.78
CA ALA A 32 10.29 -5.45 9.01
C ALA A 32 9.03 -5.90 9.78
N GLY A 33 8.38 -4.99 10.52
CA GLY A 33 7.33 -5.32 11.50
C GLY A 33 6.37 -4.17 11.84
N VAL A 34 6.40 -3.09 11.08
CA VAL A 34 5.62 -1.87 11.32
C VAL A 34 4.99 -1.41 10.02
N CYS A 35 3.70 -1.05 10.06
CA CYS A 35 2.96 -0.66 8.87
C CYS A 35 3.45 0.65 8.27
N GLY A 36 4.11 0.51 7.12
CA GLY A 36 4.89 1.57 6.52
C GLY A 36 4.53 1.91 5.08
N SER A 37 5.20 2.93 4.57
CA SER A 37 5.04 3.39 3.18
C SER A 37 5.19 2.27 2.14
N ALA A 38 6.01 1.25 2.41
CA ALA A 38 6.15 0.07 1.56
C ALA A 38 4.87 -0.77 1.48
N ASN A 39 4.23 -1.06 2.61
CA ASN A 39 2.94 -1.77 2.65
C ASN A 39 1.87 -0.94 1.93
N TRP A 40 1.85 0.36 2.13
CA TRP A 40 0.86 1.23 1.50
C TRP A 40 1.06 1.37 -0.01
N VAL A 41 2.31 1.35 -0.52
CA VAL A 41 2.55 1.22 -1.97
C VAL A 41 1.97 -0.09 -2.49
N CYS A 42 2.22 -1.22 -1.81
CA CYS A 42 1.65 -2.52 -2.19
C CYS A 42 0.10 -2.47 -2.22
N VAL A 43 -0.52 -1.96 -1.15
CA VAL A 43 -1.98 -1.82 -1.05
C VAL A 43 -2.54 -0.87 -2.12
N ALA A 44 -1.83 0.20 -2.47
CA ALA A 44 -2.29 1.18 -3.45
C ALA A 44 -2.37 0.62 -4.87
N GLU A 45 -1.70 -0.50 -5.16
CA GLU A 45 -1.76 -1.20 -6.44
C GLU A 45 -2.74 -2.39 -6.44
N CYS A 46 -3.31 -2.73 -5.28
CA CYS A 46 -4.26 -3.82 -5.15
C CYS A 46 -5.68 -3.39 -5.52
N ILE A 47 -6.31 -4.16 -6.42
CA ILE A 47 -7.73 -4.02 -6.73
C ILE A 47 -8.59 -4.95 -5.85
N GLU A 48 -8.14 -6.19 -5.60
CA GLU A 48 -8.89 -7.19 -4.81
C GLU A 48 -8.55 -7.24 -3.30
N PRO A 49 -9.47 -7.74 -2.45
CA PRO A 49 -9.22 -8.00 -1.03
C PRO A 49 -7.99 -8.85 -0.72
N GLU A 50 -7.78 -9.93 -1.46
CA GLU A 50 -6.75 -10.93 -1.19
C GLU A 50 -5.34 -10.34 -1.39
N CYS A 51 -5.19 -9.43 -2.36
CA CYS A 51 -3.98 -8.66 -2.56
C CYS A 51 -3.73 -7.70 -1.38
N VAL A 52 -4.75 -6.96 -0.95
CA VAL A 52 -4.65 -6.05 0.20
C VAL A 52 -4.25 -6.81 1.46
N ASP A 53 -4.94 -7.91 1.76
CA ASP A 53 -4.66 -8.77 2.90
C ASP A 53 -3.22 -9.30 2.85
N ARG A 54 -2.72 -9.69 1.67
CA ARG A 54 -1.33 -10.12 1.50
C ARG A 54 -0.32 -9.00 1.75
N CYS A 55 -0.55 -7.82 1.19
CA CYS A 55 0.28 -6.64 1.43
C CYS A 55 0.33 -6.25 2.91
N LEU A 56 -0.75 -6.49 3.66
CA LEU A 56 -0.83 -6.25 5.10
C LEU A 56 -0.30 -7.42 5.93
N ARG A 57 -0.26 -8.64 5.41
CA ARG A 57 0.40 -9.75 6.10
C ARG A 57 1.92 -9.63 6.09
N GLU A 58 2.46 -9.05 5.03
CA GLU A 58 3.89 -8.83 4.86
C GLU A 58 4.41 -7.71 5.79
N GLY A 59 4.66 -8.05 7.06
CA GLY A 59 5.31 -7.16 8.03
C GLY A 59 4.37 -6.29 8.86
N CYS A 60 3.05 -6.42 8.71
CA CYS A 60 2.03 -5.62 9.38
C CYS A 60 1.10 -6.43 10.31
N GLU A 61 0.92 -7.73 10.02
CA GLU A 61 -0.12 -8.60 10.61
C GLU A 61 -0.20 -8.55 12.13
N GLN A 62 0.87 -8.95 12.81
CA GLN A 62 0.89 -9.04 14.28
C GLN A 62 0.64 -7.69 14.95
N SER A 63 1.09 -6.61 14.32
CA SER A 63 0.94 -5.24 14.81
C SER A 63 -0.50 -4.76 14.68
N LEU A 64 -1.14 -5.00 13.53
CA LEU A 64 -2.54 -4.67 13.28
C LEU A 64 -3.48 -5.53 14.14
N ASP A 65 -3.19 -6.82 14.29
CA ASP A 65 -4.00 -7.72 15.13
C ASP A 65 -4.01 -7.31 16.60
N ARG A 66 -2.84 -6.91 17.12
CA ARG A 66 -2.75 -6.37 18.50
C ARG A 66 -3.55 -5.07 18.65
N LEU A 67 -3.55 -4.21 17.64
CA LEU A 67 -4.33 -2.97 17.67
C LEU A 67 -5.84 -3.25 17.61
N LYS A 68 -6.28 -4.15 16.73
CA LYS A 68 -7.67 -4.62 16.65
C LYS A 68 -8.14 -5.20 17.98
N ALA A 69 -7.36 -6.11 18.55
CA ALA A 69 -7.68 -6.71 19.84
C ALA A 69 -7.76 -5.67 20.96
N CYS A 70 -6.88 -4.66 20.96
CA CYS A 70 -6.92 -3.57 21.94
C CYS A 70 -8.19 -2.73 21.81
N THR A 71 -8.52 -2.28 20.60
CA THR A 71 -9.68 -1.40 20.34
C THR A 71 -11.00 -2.13 20.61
N LEU A 72 -11.10 -3.39 20.21
CA LEU A 72 -12.23 -4.26 20.52
C LEU A 72 -12.39 -4.44 22.04
N LYS A 73 -11.30 -4.72 22.76
CA LYS A 73 -11.33 -4.88 24.22
C LYS A 73 -11.71 -3.58 24.94
N ALA A 74 -11.32 -2.44 24.39
CA ALA A 74 -11.68 -1.12 24.92
C ALA A 74 -13.14 -0.73 24.62
N GLY A 75 -13.81 -1.44 23.71
CA GLY A 75 -15.19 -1.15 23.30
C GLY A 75 -15.32 0.16 22.51
N CYS A 76 -14.31 0.51 21.72
CA CYS A 76 -14.36 1.73 20.90
C CYS A 76 -15.40 1.59 19.78
N ALA A 77 -16.09 2.68 19.43
CA ALA A 77 -16.93 2.71 18.24
C ALA A 77 -16.08 2.78 16.96
N GLU A 78 -16.66 2.41 15.81
CA GLU A 78 -15.97 2.38 14.51
C GLU A 78 -15.33 3.72 14.13
N ASP A 79 -16.00 4.84 14.44
CA ASP A 79 -15.61 6.21 14.13
C ASP A 79 -15.01 6.98 15.32
N ASP A 80 -14.91 6.36 16.50
CA ASP A 80 -14.39 7.01 17.71
C ASP A 80 -12.86 6.98 17.76
N THR A 81 -12.27 7.97 17.08
CA THR A 81 -10.81 8.20 17.03
C THR A 81 -10.23 8.60 18.39
N GLN A 82 -11.03 9.12 19.33
CA GLN A 82 -10.56 9.53 20.66
C GLN A 82 -10.42 8.33 21.59
N CYS A 83 -11.37 7.38 21.53
CA CYS A 83 -11.26 6.13 22.27
C CYS A 83 -10.01 5.35 21.87
N SER A 84 -9.77 5.20 20.56
CA SER A 84 -8.62 4.44 20.05
C SER A 84 -7.29 5.07 20.49
N ALA A 85 -7.18 6.40 20.46
CA ALA A 85 -6.00 7.12 20.94
C ALA A 85 -5.79 6.97 22.45
N LYS A 86 -6.84 7.14 23.25
CA LYS A 86 -6.74 7.12 24.71
C LYS A 86 -6.48 5.73 25.26
N ALA A 87 -7.20 4.72 24.76
CA ALA A 87 -7.11 3.35 25.27
C ALA A 87 -5.94 2.56 24.65
N CYS A 88 -5.63 2.83 23.38
CA CYS A 88 -4.72 2.00 22.58
C CYS A 88 -3.55 2.77 21.96
N GLY A 89 -3.32 4.04 22.33
CA GLY A 89 -2.31 4.91 21.71
C GLY A 89 -0.90 4.30 21.62
N ASN A 90 -0.41 3.66 22.69
CA ASN A 90 0.89 3.00 22.70
C ASN A 90 0.97 1.81 21.73
N THR A 91 -0.09 0.98 21.67
CA THR A 91 -0.18 -0.14 20.72
C THR A 91 -0.24 0.39 19.29
N CYS A 92 -0.99 1.47 19.09
CA CYS A 92 -1.16 2.10 17.79
C CYS A 92 0.16 2.72 17.28
N GLN A 93 0.89 3.45 18.12
CA GLN A 93 2.21 4.01 17.75
C GLN A 93 3.25 2.93 17.40
N LYS A 94 3.14 1.74 18.00
CA LYS A 94 3.99 0.59 17.65
C LYS A 94 3.54 -0.12 16.37
N ALA A 95 2.27 0.02 15.97
CA ALA A 95 1.72 -0.67 14.83
C ALA A 95 2.07 0.00 13.49
N PHE A 96 2.20 1.33 13.49
CA PHE A 96 2.48 2.12 12.29
C PHE A 96 3.87 2.75 12.34
N GLU A 97 4.44 3.01 11.17
CA GLU A 97 5.73 3.70 11.09
C GLU A 97 5.59 5.02 11.85
N PRO A 98 6.65 5.45 12.57
CA PRO A 98 6.64 6.76 13.20
C PRO A 98 6.18 7.78 12.18
N ALA A 99 5.17 8.57 12.54
CA ALA A 99 4.67 9.61 11.64
C ALA A 99 5.86 10.50 11.25
N PRO A 100 6.09 10.74 9.95
CA PRO A 100 7.19 11.60 9.54
C PRO A 100 7.05 12.97 10.24
N PRO A 101 8.17 13.58 10.69
CA PRO A 101 8.11 14.84 11.42
C PRO A 101 7.58 15.96 10.50
N SER A 102 6.34 16.40 10.74
CA SER A 102 5.74 17.65 10.26
C SER A 102 5.46 17.75 8.74
N PRO A 103 4.36 18.38 8.30
CA PRO A 103 3.29 17.63 7.66
C PRO A 103 3.38 17.67 6.14
N GLU A 104 3.42 16.49 5.55
CA GLU A 104 2.98 16.32 4.17
C GLU A 104 1.53 16.78 4.05
N LYS A 105 1.25 17.65 3.09
CA LYS A 105 -0.12 18.12 2.83
C LYS A 105 -0.86 17.05 2.04
N GLU A 106 -2.10 16.84 2.43
CA GLU A 106 -3.01 16.01 1.66
C GLU A 106 -3.19 16.59 0.25
N GLN A 107 -2.87 15.81 -0.79
CA GLN A 107 -3.17 16.17 -2.17
C GLN A 107 -4.64 15.88 -2.49
N LYS A 108 -5.50 16.90 -2.42
CA LYS A 108 -6.94 16.74 -2.65
C LYS A 108 -7.31 16.45 -4.11
N SER A 109 -6.54 17.02 -5.05
CA SER A 109 -6.76 16.91 -6.49
C SER A 109 -5.52 16.33 -7.18
N PRO A 110 -5.28 15.00 -7.11
CA PRO A 110 -4.03 14.43 -7.60
C PRO A 110 -3.81 14.51 -9.10
N CYS A 111 -4.89 14.75 -9.87
CA CYS A 111 -4.84 14.90 -11.32
C CYS A 111 -4.65 16.34 -11.80
N GLU A 112 -4.79 17.32 -10.92
CA GLU A 112 -4.64 18.73 -11.31
C GLU A 112 -3.17 19.02 -11.68
N GLY A 113 -2.95 19.52 -12.90
CA GLY A 113 -1.61 19.84 -13.39
C GLY A 113 -0.74 18.65 -13.79
N GLN A 114 -1.28 17.43 -13.85
CA GLN A 114 -0.54 16.29 -14.39
C GLN A 114 -0.42 16.33 -15.91
N ALA A 115 0.70 15.82 -16.41
CA ALA A 115 0.93 15.67 -17.84
C ALA A 115 -0.10 14.69 -18.43
N ALA A 116 -0.71 15.10 -19.55
CA ALA A 116 -1.66 14.28 -20.28
C ALA A 116 -1.00 13.01 -20.83
N SER A 117 -1.82 11.98 -21.03
CA SER A 117 -1.42 10.78 -21.75
C SER A 117 -0.96 11.13 -23.18
N SER A 118 -0.01 10.35 -23.70
CA SER A 118 0.50 10.55 -25.06
C SER A 118 -0.53 10.24 -26.14
N LYS A 119 -1.55 9.45 -25.82
CA LYS A 119 -2.69 9.13 -26.68
C LYS A 119 -4.00 9.54 -26.01
N PRO A 120 -5.03 9.93 -26.77
CA PRO A 120 -6.35 10.19 -26.21
C PRO A 120 -6.91 8.96 -25.49
N VAL A 121 -7.47 9.15 -24.31
CA VAL A 121 -8.15 8.09 -23.57
C VAL A 121 -9.52 7.81 -24.20
N PRO A 122 -9.91 6.54 -24.39
CA PRO A 122 -11.25 6.19 -24.82
C PRO A 122 -12.31 6.81 -23.91
N GLN A 123 -13.27 7.56 -24.48
CA GLN A 123 -14.33 8.25 -23.72
C GLN A 123 -15.11 7.31 -22.80
N LYS A 124 -15.29 6.05 -23.19
CA LYS A 124 -15.95 5.02 -22.38
C LYS A 124 -15.27 4.78 -21.03
N LEU A 125 -13.96 4.97 -20.93
CA LEU A 125 -13.18 4.76 -19.70
C LEU A 125 -13.22 5.98 -18.77
N VAL A 126 -13.57 7.15 -19.27
CA VAL A 126 -13.61 8.39 -18.49
C VAL A 126 -14.78 8.35 -17.50
N GLY A 127 -14.53 8.73 -16.25
CA GLY A 127 -15.54 8.77 -15.20
C GLY A 127 -15.05 8.28 -13.84
N ALA A 128 -15.99 8.19 -12.90
CA ALA A 128 -15.81 7.55 -11.61
C ALA A 128 -16.44 6.16 -11.62
N TRP A 129 -15.72 5.21 -11.05
CA TRP A 129 -16.01 3.78 -11.13
C TRP A 129 -15.86 3.15 -9.76
N ARG A 130 -16.80 2.31 -9.36
CA ARG A 130 -16.77 1.55 -8.10
C ARG A 130 -16.60 0.08 -8.41
N LEU A 131 -15.64 -0.58 -7.75
CA LEU A 131 -15.44 -2.02 -7.92
C LEU A 131 -16.68 -2.78 -7.41
N ALA A 132 -17.29 -3.55 -8.29
CA ALA A 132 -18.51 -4.32 -8.04
C ALA A 132 -18.23 -5.83 -7.92
N ALA A 133 -17.28 -6.36 -8.70
CA ALA A 133 -16.88 -7.76 -8.64
C ALA A 133 -15.43 -8.00 -9.09
N ALA A 134 -14.87 -9.15 -8.71
CA ALA A 134 -13.58 -9.64 -9.18
C ALA A 134 -13.67 -11.14 -9.50
N SER A 135 -12.90 -11.67 -10.45
CA SER A 135 -12.84 -13.13 -10.63
C SER A 135 -11.90 -13.77 -9.62
N LEU A 136 -12.22 -14.98 -9.18
CA LEU A 136 -11.24 -15.84 -8.50
C LEU A 136 -10.16 -16.28 -9.49
N PRO A 137 -8.89 -16.42 -9.07
CA PRO A 137 -7.89 -17.08 -9.89
C PRO A 137 -8.36 -18.51 -10.23
N LEU A 138 -8.17 -18.92 -11.48
CA LEU A 138 -8.51 -20.27 -11.95
C LEU A 138 -7.76 -21.31 -11.10
N GLN A 139 -8.45 -21.95 -10.15
CA GLN A 139 -7.97 -23.20 -9.55
C GLN A 139 -8.18 -24.31 -10.58
N THR A 140 -7.11 -24.73 -11.24
CA THR A 140 -7.06 -26.03 -11.88
C THR A 140 -6.96 -27.09 -10.79
N ASP A 141 -8.11 -27.51 -10.25
CA ASP A 141 -8.46 -28.91 -9.98
C ASP A 141 -9.80 -29.02 -9.24
N GLY A 142 -10.74 -29.75 -9.83
CA GLY A 142 -11.82 -30.42 -9.10
C GLY A 142 -13.06 -29.59 -8.75
N GLY A 143 -13.88 -29.29 -9.76
CA GLY A 143 -15.35 -29.24 -9.68
C GLY A 143 -16.00 -28.56 -8.46
N PHE A 144 -16.02 -27.23 -8.46
CA PHE A 144 -17.01 -26.49 -7.67
C PHE A 144 -17.65 -25.40 -8.52
N THR A 145 -18.97 -25.27 -8.35
CA THR A 145 -19.83 -24.24 -8.95
C THR A 145 -19.26 -22.86 -8.69
N ARG A 146 -19.14 -22.09 -9.78
CA ARG A 146 -18.67 -20.69 -9.83
C ARG A 146 -19.61 -19.82 -8.98
N ILE A 147 -19.24 -19.57 -7.73
CA ILE A 147 -19.85 -18.52 -6.91
C ILE A 147 -19.14 -17.23 -7.33
N GLU A 148 -19.88 -16.27 -7.88
CA GLU A 148 -19.37 -14.91 -8.09
C GLU A 148 -18.92 -14.37 -6.74
N PRO A 149 -17.62 -14.10 -6.51
CA PRO A 149 -17.21 -13.55 -5.24
C PRO A 149 -17.72 -12.11 -5.21
N GLN A 150 -18.70 -11.85 -4.35
CA GLN A 150 -18.99 -10.49 -3.96
C GLN A 150 -17.73 -9.96 -3.26
N PRO A 151 -17.16 -8.82 -3.70
CA PRO A 151 -16.02 -8.23 -3.04
C PRO A 151 -16.42 -8.03 -1.59
N ARG A 152 -15.55 -8.42 -0.64
CA ARG A 152 -15.87 -8.22 0.77
C ARG A 152 -16.23 -6.75 1.02
N ALA A 153 -17.34 -6.53 1.71
CA ALA A 153 -17.93 -5.22 1.93
C ALA A 153 -17.04 -4.25 2.75
N ASP A 154 -15.96 -4.75 3.37
CA ASP A 154 -15.03 -3.99 4.20
C ASP A 154 -14.06 -3.10 3.41
N TYR A 155 -13.92 -3.32 2.10
CA TYR A 155 -13.01 -2.57 1.26
C TYR A 155 -13.73 -1.94 0.05
N ALA A 156 -14.08 -0.66 0.16
CA ALA A 156 -14.57 0.11 -0.96
C ALA A 156 -13.39 0.53 -1.88
N ARG A 157 -13.45 0.14 -3.16
CA ARG A 157 -12.49 0.59 -4.17
C ARG A 157 -13.17 1.44 -5.21
N THR A 158 -12.53 2.56 -5.54
CA THR A 158 -12.96 3.41 -6.63
C THR A 158 -11.80 3.74 -7.55
N LEU A 159 -12.10 3.80 -8.84
CA LEU A 159 -11.19 4.23 -9.89
C LEU A 159 -11.79 5.46 -10.54
N GLN A 160 -11.04 6.53 -10.60
CA GLN A 160 -11.40 7.74 -11.32
C GLN A 160 -10.45 7.93 -12.49
N ILE A 161 -10.97 8.20 -13.68
CA ILE A 161 -10.19 8.43 -14.89
C ILE A 161 -10.64 9.75 -15.52
N THR A 162 -9.68 10.66 -15.76
CA THR A 162 -9.96 11.95 -16.40
C THR A 162 -9.77 11.89 -17.91
N PRO A 163 -10.33 12.84 -18.69
CA PRO A 163 -10.14 12.91 -20.14
C PRO A 163 -8.67 13.02 -20.57
N GLU A 164 -7.83 13.65 -19.74
CA GLU A 164 -6.39 13.82 -19.96
C GLU A 164 -5.60 12.52 -19.68
N GLY A 165 -6.29 11.49 -19.18
CA GLY A 165 -5.70 10.20 -18.84
C GLY A 165 -4.95 10.19 -17.52
N CYS A 166 -5.26 11.11 -16.60
CA CYS A 166 -4.92 10.89 -15.21
C CYS A 166 -5.87 9.85 -14.61
N PHE A 167 -5.36 8.95 -13.77
CA PHE A 167 -6.19 8.07 -12.96
C PHE A 167 -5.93 8.28 -11.46
N VAL A 168 -6.94 8.01 -10.64
CA VAL A 168 -6.82 7.87 -9.19
C VAL A 168 -7.51 6.59 -8.76
N LEU A 169 -6.73 5.63 -8.25
CA LEU A 169 -7.24 4.41 -7.62
C LEU A 169 -7.27 4.64 -6.10
N ARG A 170 -8.41 4.36 -5.46
CA ARG A 170 -8.64 4.53 -4.03
C ARG A 170 -9.05 3.21 -3.40
N THR A 171 -8.46 2.90 -2.26
CA THR A 171 -8.80 1.74 -1.42
C THR A 171 -9.06 2.25 0.00
N ALA A 172 -10.32 2.17 0.44
CA ALA A 172 -10.68 2.50 1.82
C ALA A 172 -10.41 1.31 2.74
N LEU A 173 -9.61 1.53 3.79
CA LEU A 173 -9.33 0.59 4.86
C LEU A 173 -9.96 1.12 6.15
N LYS A 174 -10.82 0.32 6.78
CA LYS A 174 -11.58 0.71 7.99
C LYS A 174 -11.24 -0.20 9.18
N ASP A 175 -12.14 -0.25 10.15
CA ASP A 175 -12.08 -1.00 11.40
C ASP A 175 -11.71 -2.48 11.23
N ALA A 176 -12.30 -3.19 10.26
CA ALA A 176 -12.00 -4.59 9.97
C ALA A 176 -10.51 -4.83 9.67
N THR A 177 -9.82 -3.79 9.19
CA THR A 177 -8.42 -3.83 8.77
C THR A 177 -7.48 -3.14 9.75
N LEU A 178 -7.88 -1.99 10.31
CA LEU A 178 -7.02 -1.11 11.10
C LEU A 178 -7.39 -1.08 12.61
N GLY A 179 -8.49 -1.73 13.00
CA GLY A 179 -9.07 -1.62 14.33
C GLY A 179 -9.98 -0.40 14.47
N GLN A 180 -10.95 -0.47 15.39
CA GLN A 180 -11.98 0.55 15.58
C GLN A 180 -11.38 1.92 15.88
N GLY A 181 -11.99 2.98 15.34
CA GLY A 181 -11.51 4.36 15.47
C GLY A 181 -10.26 4.66 14.63
N ASN A 182 -9.90 3.81 13.66
CA ASN A 182 -8.84 4.08 12.68
C ASN A 182 -9.37 3.90 11.25
N GLN A 183 -8.94 4.78 10.35
CA GLN A 183 -9.31 4.75 8.94
C GLN A 183 -8.17 5.27 8.07
N LEU A 184 -7.93 4.62 6.95
CA LEU A 184 -7.05 5.12 5.90
C LEU A 184 -7.72 4.96 4.54
N VAL A 185 -7.64 6.01 3.73
CA VAL A 185 -7.86 5.92 2.28
C VAL A 185 -6.49 5.89 1.64
N VAL A 186 -6.10 4.71 1.15
CA VAL A 186 -4.89 4.52 0.37
C VAL A 186 -5.21 4.87 -1.06
N ARG A 187 -4.49 5.83 -1.63
CA ARG A 187 -4.69 6.28 -3.02
C ARG A 187 -3.38 6.28 -3.79
N ALA A 188 -3.43 5.77 -5.01
CA ALA A 188 -2.38 5.92 -6.02
C ALA A 188 -2.94 6.70 -7.21
N TRP A 189 -2.08 7.49 -7.84
CA TRP A 189 -2.45 8.23 -9.04
C TRP A 189 -1.28 8.30 -10.01
N GLY A 190 -1.61 8.57 -11.26
CA GLY A 190 -0.63 8.71 -12.33
C GLY A 190 -1.31 8.74 -13.67
N THR A 191 -0.69 8.15 -14.67
CA THR A 191 -1.15 8.23 -16.06
C THR A 191 -1.64 6.89 -16.59
N MET A 192 -2.76 6.91 -17.29
CA MET A 192 -3.25 5.82 -18.12
C MET A 192 -2.65 5.95 -19.52
N GLU A 193 -1.84 4.97 -19.92
CA GLU A 193 -1.30 4.87 -21.27
C GLU A 193 -2.16 3.92 -22.11
N VAL A 194 -2.60 4.38 -23.28
CA VAL A 194 -3.35 3.54 -24.23
C VAL A 194 -2.35 2.80 -25.12
N LEU A 195 -2.32 1.48 -25.02
CA LEU A 195 -1.43 0.64 -25.81
C LEU A 195 -2.05 0.41 -27.20
N ASP A 196 -3.31 -0.02 -27.22
CA ASP A 196 -4.16 -0.17 -28.41
C ASP A 196 -5.64 -0.01 -28.03
N ASP A 197 -6.56 -0.34 -28.95
CA ASP A 197 -8.01 -0.13 -28.81
C ASP A 197 -8.63 -0.84 -27.58
N HIS A 198 -8.01 -1.91 -27.08
CA HIS A 198 -8.54 -2.69 -25.95
C HIS A 198 -7.51 -2.92 -24.83
N HIS A 199 -6.34 -2.29 -24.91
CA HIS A 199 -5.29 -2.43 -23.90
C HIS A 199 -4.86 -1.08 -23.33
N VAL A 200 -4.84 -1.01 -22.00
CA VAL A 200 -4.37 0.17 -21.25
C VAL A 200 -3.36 -0.24 -20.19
N LYS A 201 -2.47 0.68 -19.85
CA LYS A 201 -1.53 0.54 -18.74
C LYS A 201 -1.74 1.66 -17.73
N LEU A 202 -1.96 1.29 -16.47
CA LEU A 202 -2.00 2.23 -15.35
C LEU A 202 -0.60 2.38 -14.79
N LEU A 203 -0.01 3.57 -14.95
CA LEU A 203 1.29 3.92 -14.43
C LEU A 203 1.15 4.87 -13.24
N ALA A 204 1.09 4.30 -12.03
CA ALA A 204 1.13 5.10 -10.82
C ALA A 204 2.48 5.83 -10.71
N LYS A 205 2.42 7.13 -10.46
CA LYS A 205 3.60 8.02 -10.31
C LYS A 205 3.79 8.45 -8.86
N ASP A 206 2.70 8.55 -8.11
CA ASP A 206 2.69 8.97 -6.72
C ASP A 206 1.43 8.41 -6.02
N GLY A 207 1.36 8.61 -4.71
CA GLY A 207 0.25 8.16 -3.88
C GLY A 207 0.35 8.67 -2.46
N GLN A 208 -0.76 8.59 -1.73
CA GLN A 208 -0.82 8.91 -0.31
C GLN A 208 -1.75 7.93 0.42
N ALA A 209 -1.44 7.57 1.65
CA ALA A 209 -2.42 7.02 2.59
C ALA A 209 -2.85 8.11 3.57
N VAL A 210 -4.16 8.38 3.63
CA VAL A 210 -4.70 9.53 4.38
C VAL A 210 -5.86 9.12 5.26
N GLY A 211 -5.86 9.56 6.50
CA GLY A 211 -6.98 9.35 7.42
C GLY A 211 -6.58 9.36 8.89
N PRO A 212 -7.55 9.26 9.82
CA PRO A 212 -7.29 9.21 11.24
C PRO A 212 -6.66 7.87 11.64
N VAL A 213 -5.49 7.92 12.26
CA VAL A 213 -4.79 6.75 12.80
C VAL A 213 -4.13 7.13 14.12
N CYS A 214 -4.46 6.40 15.19
CA CYS A 214 -4.04 6.70 16.55
C CYS A 214 -4.59 8.04 17.09
N GLY A 215 -5.77 8.47 16.64
CA GLY A 215 -6.38 9.76 16.99
C GLY A 215 -5.89 10.97 16.22
N ASP A 216 -4.81 10.83 15.45
CA ASP A 216 -4.26 11.90 14.63
C ASP A 216 -4.61 11.69 13.16
N LYS A 217 -4.90 12.78 12.45
CA LYS A 217 -4.97 12.73 10.98
C LYS A 217 -3.57 12.50 10.42
N ARG A 218 -3.38 11.37 9.74
CA ARG A 218 -2.13 11.03 9.06
C ARG A 218 -2.21 11.32 7.56
N VAL A 219 -1.07 11.72 7.01
CA VAL A 219 -0.80 11.82 5.57
C VAL A 219 0.54 11.13 5.34
N ILE A 220 0.50 9.94 4.74
CA ILE A 220 1.68 9.12 4.49
C ILE A 220 2.01 9.17 2.99
N PRO A 221 3.09 9.86 2.58
CA PRO A 221 3.48 9.92 1.17
C PRO A 221 4.02 8.57 0.70
N LEU A 222 3.61 8.14 -0.50
CA LEU A 222 4.05 6.87 -1.08
C LEU A 222 5.22 7.06 -2.05
N ALA A 223 5.37 8.22 -2.70
CA ALA A 223 6.54 8.50 -3.56
C ALA A 223 7.90 8.43 -2.84
N ARG A 224 7.93 8.59 -1.52
CA ARG A 224 9.16 8.48 -0.72
C ARG A 224 9.49 7.04 -0.31
N SER A 225 8.60 6.09 -0.63
CA SER A 225 8.84 4.68 -0.38
C SER A 225 10.05 4.20 -1.19
N LYS A 226 10.80 3.26 -0.62
CA LYS A 226 11.85 2.54 -1.36
C LYS A 226 11.27 1.55 -2.37
N VAL A 227 9.99 1.19 -2.19
CA VAL A 227 9.24 0.34 -3.11
C VAL A 227 8.67 1.24 -4.20
N LYS A 228 8.97 0.90 -5.45
CA LYS A 228 8.41 1.59 -6.61
C LYS A 228 7.04 1.01 -6.93
N PHE A 229 6.16 1.88 -7.43
CA PHE A 229 4.96 1.45 -8.14
C PHE A 229 5.36 0.58 -9.34
N LYS A 230 4.74 -0.59 -9.46
CA LYS A 230 4.87 -1.51 -10.58
C LYS A 230 3.93 -1.13 -11.72
N GLY A 231 2.79 -0.51 -11.40
CA GLY A 231 1.69 -0.29 -12.33
C GLY A 231 0.97 -1.58 -12.70
N GLY A 232 -0.03 -1.48 -13.58
CA GLY A 232 -0.79 -2.62 -14.07
C GLY A 232 -1.11 -2.51 -15.56
N SER A 233 -1.02 -3.62 -16.28
CA SER A 233 -1.41 -3.73 -17.69
C SER A 233 -2.74 -4.48 -17.77
N PHE A 234 -3.71 -3.91 -18.48
CA PHE A 234 -5.07 -4.42 -18.52
C PHE A 234 -5.62 -4.44 -19.94
N ARG A 235 -6.29 -5.53 -20.27
CA ARG A 235 -7.33 -5.54 -21.29
C ARG A 235 -8.57 -4.90 -20.71
N TRP A 236 -9.23 -4.03 -21.46
CA TRP A 236 -10.48 -3.42 -21.02
C TRP A 236 -11.62 -3.77 -21.98
N ASP A 237 -12.79 -3.92 -21.40
CA ASP A 237 -14.04 -4.10 -22.11
C ASP A 237 -15.16 -3.32 -21.41
N PHE A 238 -16.20 -2.95 -22.16
CA PHE A 238 -17.30 -2.15 -21.65
C PHE A 238 -18.63 -2.61 -22.22
N GLU A 239 -19.45 -3.20 -21.35
CA GLU A 239 -20.78 -3.75 -21.65
C GLU A 239 -21.77 -3.24 -20.59
N GLU A 240 -22.95 -2.79 -21.01
CA GLU A 240 -24.06 -2.44 -20.11
C GLU A 240 -23.67 -1.54 -18.91
N GLU A 241 -22.92 -0.45 -19.15
CA GLU A 241 -22.41 0.46 -18.12
C GLU A 241 -21.39 -0.13 -17.12
N THR A 242 -20.92 -1.35 -17.38
CA THR A 242 -19.90 -2.03 -16.59
C THR A 242 -18.55 -2.01 -17.31
N LEU A 243 -17.54 -1.48 -16.63
CA LEU A 243 -16.14 -1.55 -17.07
C LEU A 243 -15.50 -2.83 -16.53
N THR A 244 -15.03 -3.69 -17.43
CA THR A 244 -14.24 -4.86 -17.05
C THR A 244 -12.76 -4.62 -17.36
N LEU A 245 -11.90 -4.71 -16.35
CA LEU A 245 -10.45 -4.71 -16.48
C LEU A 245 -9.92 -6.12 -16.27
N THR A 246 -9.23 -6.68 -17.26
CA THR A 246 -8.61 -8.01 -17.19
C THR A 246 -7.09 -7.87 -17.16
N VAL A 247 -6.43 -8.41 -16.13
CA VAL A 247 -4.98 -8.38 -16.00
C VAL A 247 -4.33 -9.05 -17.21
N ASP A 248 -3.38 -8.37 -17.83
CA ASP A 248 -2.65 -8.89 -18.97
C ASP A 248 -1.46 -9.77 -18.55
N ASP A 249 -1.75 -10.84 -17.82
CA ASP A 249 -0.77 -11.84 -17.41
C ASP A 249 -1.37 -13.26 -17.51
N ALA A 250 -0.70 -14.25 -16.90
CA ALA A 250 -1.15 -15.64 -16.91
C ALA A 250 -2.40 -15.89 -16.04
N THR A 251 -2.70 -15.01 -15.07
CA THR A 251 -3.86 -15.18 -14.17
C THR A 251 -5.16 -14.85 -14.88
N LYS A 252 -5.12 -13.93 -15.85
CA LYS A 252 -6.29 -13.38 -16.56
C LYS A 252 -7.41 -12.96 -15.59
N GLN A 253 -7.01 -12.47 -14.42
CA GLN A 253 -7.96 -12.02 -13.43
C GLN A 253 -8.76 -10.82 -13.95
N THR A 254 -10.07 -10.82 -13.73
CA THR A 254 -10.98 -9.77 -14.17
C THR A 254 -11.52 -8.98 -12.99
N PHE A 255 -11.70 -7.68 -13.17
CA PHE A 255 -12.28 -6.75 -12.21
C PHE A 255 -13.41 -5.98 -12.89
N GLN A 256 -14.61 -6.05 -12.34
CA GLN A 256 -15.79 -5.38 -12.85
C GLN A 256 -16.08 -4.14 -12.02
N PHE A 257 -16.23 -3.02 -12.70
CA PHE A 257 -16.54 -1.75 -12.10
C PHE A 257 -17.86 -1.21 -12.64
N GLU A 258 -18.71 -0.74 -11.74
CA GLU A 258 -19.93 0.00 -12.07
C GLU A 258 -19.62 1.49 -12.07
N ARG A 259 -20.26 2.25 -12.94
CA ARG A 259 -20.15 3.71 -12.94
C ARG A 259 -20.75 4.28 -11.65
N GLU A 260 -20.06 5.21 -11.00
CA GLU A 260 -20.65 5.99 -9.90
C GLU A 260 -21.56 7.06 -10.50
N GLU A 261 -22.83 7.11 -10.07
CA GLU A 261 -23.72 8.23 -10.36
C GLU A 261 -23.23 9.46 -9.58
N GLU A 262 -23.07 10.59 -10.27
CA GLU A 262 -22.65 11.88 -9.66
C GLU A 262 -23.71 12.49 -8.75
#